data_AF-A0A6N8XFH2-F1
#
_entry.id   AF-A0A6N8XFH2-F1
#
_cell.length_a   1.000
_cell.length_b   1.000
_cell.length_c   1.000
_cell.angle_alpha   90.00
_cell.angle_beta   90.00
_cell.angle_gamma   90.00
#
_symmetry.space_group_name_H-M   'P 1'
#
loop_
_entity.id
_entity.type
_entity.pdbx_description
1 polymer ?
#
loop_
_entity_poly.entity_id
_entity_poly.type
_entity_poly.pdbx_seq_one_letter_code
_entity_poly.pdbx_strand_id
1 'polypeptide(L)'
;EYADYLIKFALRAHGFATARTVNYIRRDANLRALVRRRLAEKARAGDLVAHRDAAGETIYALPGTFDRPPRRFPHAVHILSPFDNVVIQRKRALQVFGFDYTIECYTPAAKRRYGYFALPLLYRDRLIGRMDCKAHRAEGLFEIKALYLEDEVSEPFLDAFASAVVDYAAFTGCQEITVRTVTPSNWLRPVRVLFY
;
A
#
# COMPACT_ATOMS: atom_id res chain seq x y z
N GLU A 1 -26.92 -8.34 8.21
CA GLU A 1 -26.29 -7.16 8.83
C GLU A 1 -24.75 -7.21 8.81
N TYR A 2 -24.08 -8.06 9.60
CA TYR A 2 -22.61 -8.03 9.67
C TYR A 2 -21.88 -8.37 8.35
N ALA A 3 -22.32 -9.40 7.61
CA ALA A 3 -21.73 -9.72 6.31
C ALA A 3 -21.87 -8.59 5.29
N ASP A 4 -23.02 -7.90 5.28
CA ASP A 4 -23.27 -6.76 4.41
C ASP A 4 -22.39 -5.56 4.79
N TYR A 5 -22.18 -5.34 6.09
CA TYR A 5 -21.23 -4.35 6.58
C TYR A 5 -19.80 -4.64 6.09
N LEU A 6 -19.33 -5.88 6.18
CA LEU A 6 -18.00 -6.28 5.69
C LEU A 6 -17.84 -6.05 4.18
N ILE A 7 -18.87 -6.38 3.39
CA ILE A 7 -18.89 -6.15 1.95
C ILE A 7 -18.80 -4.65 1.66
N LYS A 8 -19.65 -3.84 2.30
CA LYS A 8 -19.65 -2.38 2.13
C LYS A 8 -18.30 -1.76 2.51
N PHE A 9 -17.71 -2.21 3.62
CA PHE A 9 -16.41 -1.74 4.07
C PHE A 9 -15.30 -2.06 3.05
N ALA A 10 -15.24 -3.32 2.57
CA ALA A 10 -14.26 -3.74 1.59
C ALA A 10 -14.40 -2.96 0.27
N LEU A 11 -15.62 -2.77 -0.23
CA LEU A 11 -15.87 -1.98 -1.45
C LEU A 11 -15.45 -0.52 -1.29
N ARG A 12 -15.75 0.09 -0.14
CA ARG A 12 -15.35 1.48 0.14
C ARG A 12 -13.82 1.62 0.23
N ALA A 13 -13.16 0.67 0.89
CA ALA A 13 -11.71 0.73 1.11
C ALA A 13 -10.89 0.39 -0.14
N HIS A 14 -11.40 -0.50 -1.00
CA HIS A 14 -10.63 -1.08 -2.10
C HIS A 14 -11.18 -0.77 -3.50
N GLY A 15 -12.35 -0.15 -3.61
CA GLY A 15 -13.07 0.12 -4.87
C GLY A 15 -13.78 -1.11 -5.46
N PHE A 16 -13.18 -2.28 -5.32
CA PHE A 16 -13.74 -3.59 -5.65
C PHE A 16 -13.32 -4.62 -4.61
N ALA A 17 -14.03 -5.74 -4.54
CA ALA A 17 -13.77 -6.80 -3.57
C ALA A 17 -13.95 -8.18 -4.18
N THR A 18 -13.24 -9.16 -3.64
CA THR A 18 -13.53 -10.58 -3.85
C THR A 18 -14.00 -11.19 -2.55
N ALA A 19 -14.59 -12.39 -2.60
CA ALA A 19 -14.94 -13.09 -1.36
C ALA A 19 -13.72 -13.29 -0.44
N ARG A 20 -12.51 -13.39 -1.01
CA ARG A 20 -11.25 -13.52 -0.26
C ARG A 20 -10.88 -12.22 0.44
N THR A 21 -10.99 -11.07 -0.23
CA THR A 21 -10.63 -9.77 0.39
C THR A 21 -11.60 -9.35 1.48
N VAL A 22 -12.91 -9.62 1.31
CA VAL A 22 -13.93 -9.35 2.35
C VAL A 22 -13.70 -10.22 3.59
N ASN A 23 -13.27 -11.48 3.39
CA ASN A 23 -13.01 -12.43 4.48
C ASN A 23 -11.58 -12.39 5.02
N TYR A 24 -10.80 -11.35 4.71
CA TYR A 24 -9.43 -11.22 5.18
C TYR A 24 -9.36 -11.39 6.71
N ILE A 25 -8.40 -12.20 7.18
CA ILE A 25 -8.16 -12.64 8.57
C ILE A 25 -9.35 -13.27 9.32
N ARG A 26 -10.52 -13.46 8.68
CA ARG A 26 -11.68 -14.12 9.30
C ARG A 26 -11.52 -15.63 9.20
N ARG A 27 -11.75 -16.37 10.28
CA ARG A 27 -11.64 -17.85 10.32
C ARG A 27 -12.98 -18.58 10.29
N ASP A 28 -14.06 -17.92 10.71
CA ASP A 28 -15.39 -18.50 10.79
C ASP A 28 -15.92 -18.93 9.40
N ALA A 29 -16.24 -20.23 9.27
CA ALA A 29 -16.68 -20.83 8.01
C ALA A 29 -18.09 -20.39 7.61
N ASN A 30 -19.00 -20.21 8.57
CA ASN A 30 -20.38 -19.80 8.34
C ASN A 30 -20.44 -18.37 7.83
N LEU A 31 -19.65 -17.47 8.43
CA LEU A 31 -19.49 -16.09 7.98
C LEU A 31 -18.91 -16.03 6.58
N ARG A 32 -17.86 -16.82 6.30
CA ARG A 32 -17.25 -16.87 4.95
C ARG A 32 -18.24 -17.33 3.90
N ALA A 33 -19.04 -18.36 4.20
CA ALA A 33 -20.09 -18.84 3.32
C ALA A 33 -21.20 -17.80 3.13
N LEU A 34 -21.61 -17.14 4.22
CA LEU A 34 -22.59 -16.06 4.19
C LEU A 34 -22.12 -14.90 3.31
N VAL A 35 -20.88 -14.43 3.46
CA VAL A 35 -20.30 -13.37 2.62
C VAL A 35 -20.34 -13.73 1.15
N ARG A 36 -19.96 -14.96 0.78
CA ARG A 36 -20.05 -15.45 -0.61
C ARG A 36 -21.48 -15.39 -1.13
N ARG A 37 -22.43 -15.88 -0.33
CA ARG A 37 -23.85 -15.87 -0.69
C ARG A 37 -24.38 -14.45 -0.88
N ARG A 38 -24.06 -13.54 0.04
CA ARG A 38 -24.49 -12.12 0.00
C ARG A 38 -23.91 -11.38 -1.20
N LEU A 39 -22.64 -11.59 -1.54
CA LEU A 39 -22.04 -11.02 -2.76
C LEU A 39 -22.79 -11.49 -4.02
N ALA A 40 -23.09 -12.79 -4.11
CA ALA A 40 -23.82 -13.34 -5.25
C ALA A 40 -25.31 -12.92 -5.31
N GLU A 41 -25.97 -12.79 -4.17
CA GLU A 41 -27.34 -12.24 -4.07
C GLU A 41 -27.37 -10.79 -4.54
N LYS A 42 -26.43 -9.96 -4.08
CA LYS A 42 -26.32 -8.55 -4.47
C LYS A 42 -26.00 -8.37 -5.94
N ALA A 43 -25.14 -9.22 -6.51
CA ALA A 43 -24.88 -9.22 -7.94
C ALA A 43 -26.13 -9.56 -8.76
N ARG A 44 -26.91 -10.58 -8.34
CA ARG A 44 -28.18 -10.95 -8.99
C ARG A 44 -29.25 -9.86 -8.87
N ALA A 45 -29.27 -9.13 -7.77
CA ALA A 45 -30.18 -8.01 -7.55
C ALA A 45 -29.78 -6.73 -8.32
N GLY A 46 -28.60 -6.69 -8.93
CA GLY A 46 -28.08 -5.49 -9.61
C GLY A 46 -27.43 -4.46 -8.67
N ASP A 47 -27.38 -4.72 -7.36
CA ASP A 47 -26.68 -3.87 -6.38
C ASP A 47 -25.16 -3.81 -6.63
N LEU A 48 -24.61 -4.89 -7.21
CA LEU A 48 -23.20 -5.04 -7.54
C LEU A 48 -23.04 -5.58 -8.95
N VAL A 49 -21.94 -5.23 -9.60
CA VAL A 49 -21.50 -5.89 -10.83
C VAL A 49 -20.45 -6.96 -10.49
N ALA A 50 -20.51 -8.09 -11.19
CA ALA A 50 -19.56 -9.18 -11.04
C ALA A 50 -18.78 -9.37 -12.34
N HIS A 51 -17.45 -9.34 -12.26
CA HIS A 51 -16.55 -9.59 -13.39
C HIS A 51 -15.57 -10.70 -13.02
N ARG A 52 -14.97 -11.35 -14.01
CA ARG A 52 -13.80 -12.21 -13.79
C ARG A 52 -12.54 -11.43 -14.09
N ASP A 53 -11.57 -11.51 -13.20
CA ASP A 53 -10.23 -10.98 -13.46
C ASP A 53 -9.42 -11.93 -14.37
N ALA A 54 -8.19 -11.53 -14.70
CA ALA A 54 -7.28 -12.31 -15.54
C ALA A 54 -6.90 -13.69 -14.93
N ALA A 55 -7.05 -13.86 -13.61
CA ALA A 55 -6.82 -15.11 -12.91
C ALA A 55 -8.09 -15.97 -12.76
N GLY A 56 -9.23 -15.49 -13.29
CA GLY A 56 -10.53 -16.15 -13.19
C GLY A 56 -11.25 -15.97 -11.84
N GLU A 57 -10.70 -15.17 -10.91
CA GLU A 57 -11.38 -14.85 -9.65
C GLU A 57 -12.55 -13.88 -9.91
N THR A 58 -13.68 -14.11 -9.24
CA THR A 58 -14.83 -13.20 -9.35
C THR A 58 -14.59 -11.96 -8.49
N ILE A 59 -14.50 -10.81 -9.15
CA ILE A 59 -14.46 -9.48 -8.54
C ILE A 59 -15.87 -8.89 -8.53
N TYR A 60 -16.21 -8.22 -7.42
CA TYR A 60 -17.45 -7.51 -7.22
C TYR A 60 -17.15 -6.03 -7.05
N ALA A 61 -17.93 -5.17 -7.70
CA ALA A 61 -17.81 -3.72 -7.58
C ALA A 61 -19.20 -3.07 -7.58
N LEU A 62 -19.26 -1.78 -7.22
CA LEU A 62 -20.48 -0.99 -7.42
C LEU A 62 -20.71 -0.78 -8.93
N PRO A 63 -21.98 -0.70 -9.38
CA PRO A 63 -22.29 -0.32 -10.75
C PRO A 63 -21.59 0.99 -11.14
N GLY A 64 -21.02 1.06 -12.35
CA GLY A 64 -20.30 2.23 -12.82
C GLY A 64 -18.87 2.40 -12.28
N THR A 65 -18.37 1.49 -11.43
CA THR A 65 -16.98 1.60 -10.91
C THR A 65 -15.95 1.58 -12.03
N PHE A 66 -16.13 0.71 -13.03
CA PHE A 66 -15.15 0.52 -14.12
C PHE A 66 -15.40 1.41 -15.35
N ASP A 67 -16.54 2.08 -15.41
CA ASP A 67 -16.92 2.93 -16.55
C ASP A 67 -16.33 4.35 -16.45
N ARG A 68 -15.73 4.68 -15.31
CA ARG A 68 -15.15 6.01 -15.06
C ARG A 68 -13.72 6.08 -15.59
N PRO A 69 -13.35 7.14 -16.31
CA PRO A 69 -11.96 7.33 -16.70
C PRO A 69 -11.08 7.45 -15.44
N PRO A 70 -9.82 6.96 -15.50
CA PRO A 70 -8.89 7.11 -14.39
C PRO A 70 -8.73 8.59 -14.05
N ARG A 71 -8.84 8.91 -12.76
CA ARG A 71 -8.60 10.27 -12.28
C ARG A 71 -7.12 10.60 -12.47
N ARG A 72 -6.82 11.87 -12.76
CA ARG A 72 -5.42 12.33 -12.69
C ARG A 72 -4.94 12.15 -11.25
N PHE A 73 -3.97 11.27 -11.07
CA PHE A 73 -3.33 11.07 -9.78
C PHE A 73 -2.40 12.24 -9.48
N PRO A 74 -2.40 12.77 -8.23
CA PRO A 74 -1.53 13.86 -7.85
C PRO A 74 -0.06 13.44 -7.94
N HIS A 75 0.81 14.41 -8.24
CA HIS A 75 2.26 14.26 -8.15
C HIS A 75 2.69 14.34 -6.68
N ALA A 76 2.28 13.36 -5.88
CA ALA A 76 2.54 13.29 -4.45
C ALA A 76 2.95 11.87 -4.05
N VAL A 77 3.87 11.78 -3.08
CA VAL A 77 4.24 10.51 -2.44
C VAL A 77 3.46 10.38 -1.14
N HIS A 78 2.83 9.22 -0.95
CA HIS A 78 2.22 8.82 0.31
C HIS A 78 3.08 7.74 0.96
N ILE A 79 3.56 8.02 2.17
CA ILE A 79 4.28 7.05 3.00
C ILE A 79 3.23 6.24 3.75
N LEU A 80 3.08 4.98 3.38
CA LEU A 80 2.02 4.12 3.89
C LEU A 80 2.47 3.40 5.16
N SER A 81 1.52 3.19 6.07
CA SER A 81 1.69 2.21 7.14
C SER A 81 1.78 0.79 6.55
N PRO A 82 2.58 -0.12 7.12
CA PRO A 82 2.55 -1.54 6.79
C PRO A 82 1.17 -2.18 6.95
N PHE A 83 0.30 -1.54 7.73
CA PHE A 83 -1.08 -1.96 8.00
C PHE A 83 -2.11 -1.21 7.16
N ASP A 84 -1.67 -0.41 6.19
CA ASP A 84 -2.57 0.28 5.27
C ASP A 84 -3.35 -0.73 4.41
N ASN A 85 -4.62 -0.42 4.12
CA ASN A 85 -5.51 -1.25 3.32
C ASN A 85 -4.94 -1.57 1.93
N VAL A 86 -4.08 -0.72 1.37
CA VAL A 86 -3.38 -0.94 0.10
C VAL A 86 -2.47 -2.17 0.16
N VAL A 87 -1.75 -2.38 1.27
CA VAL A 87 -0.64 -3.36 1.35
C VAL A 87 -0.88 -4.49 2.35
N ILE A 88 -1.76 -4.33 3.34
CA ILE A 88 -1.96 -5.28 4.44
C ILE A 88 -2.37 -6.68 3.93
N GLN A 89 -3.06 -6.72 2.79
CA GLN A 89 -3.41 -7.96 2.10
C GLN A 89 -2.37 -8.26 1.00
N ARG A 90 -1.21 -8.87 1.36
CA ARG A 90 -0.09 -9.15 0.43
C ARG A 90 -0.50 -9.70 -0.93
N LYS A 91 -1.38 -10.71 -0.95
CA LYS A 91 -1.84 -11.32 -2.22
C LYS A 91 -2.56 -10.32 -3.12
N ARG A 92 -3.35 -9.41 -2.54
CA ARG A 92 -4.02 -8.33 -3.27
C ARG A 92 -3.00 -7.28 -3.72
N ALA A 93 -2.07 -6.88 -2.86
CA ALA A 93 -1.03 -5.91 -3.20
C ALA A 93 -0.21 -6.38 -4.41
N LEU A 94 0.19 -7.66 -4.42
CA LEU A 94 0.87 -8.28 -5.54
C LEU A 94 -0.01 -8.32 -6.80
N GLN A 95 -1.26 -8.77 -6.68
CA GLN A 95 -2.16 -8.93 -7.82
C GLN A 95 -2.55 -7.59 -8.48
N VAL A 96 -2.77 -6.55 -7.68
CA VAL A 96 -3.30 -5.26 -8.15
C VAL A 96 -2.18 -4.27 -8.49
N PHE A 97 -1.10 -4.27 -7.70
CA PHE A 97 -0.03 -3.28 -7.84
C PHE A 97 1.32 -3.89 -8.24
N GLY A 98 1.41 -5.22 -8.42
CA GLY A 98 2.68 -5.89 -8.70
C GLY A 98 3.68 -5.84 -7.53
N PHE A 99 3.23 -5.48 -6.32
CA PHE A 99 4.12 -5.16 -5.21
C PHE A 99 4.24 -6.30 -4.20
N ASP A 100 5.40 -6.97 -4.17
CA ASP A 100 5.68 -8.04 -3.21
C ASP A 100 6.22 -7.48 -1.89
N TYR A 101 5.29 -7.32 -0.94
CA TYR A 101 5.56 -6.68 0.34
C TYR A 101 5.18 -7.57 1.53
N THR A 102 6.04 -7.56 2.54
CA THR A 102 5.77 -8.15 3.86
C THR A 102 6.54 -7.34 4.88
N ILE A 103 5.89 -7.01 5.99
CA ILE A 103 6.55 -6.40 7.14
C ILE A 103 7.47 -7.44 7.80
N GLU A 104 8.72 -7.06 8.07
CA GLU A 104 9.75 -7.97 8.56
C GLU A 104 10.10 -7.73 10.04
N CYS A 105 9.19 -7.11 10.79
CA CYS A 105 9.38 -6.83 12.22
C CYS A 105 9.45 -8.12 13.06
N TYR A 106 8.80 -9.19 12.59
CA TYR A 106 8.87 -10.53 13.19
C TYR A 106 9.99 -11.39 12.60
N THR A 107 10.68 -10.91 11.56
CA THR A 107 11.78 -11.62 10.92
C THR A 107 13.08 -11.31 11.69
N PRO A 108 13.92 -12.32 12.03
CA PRO A 108 15.24 -12.08 12.61
C PRO A 108 16.09 -11.16 11.74
N ALA A 109 16.87 -10.27 12.35
CA ALA A 109 17.59 -9.19 11.65
C ALA A 109 18.40 -9.67 10.43
N ALA A 110 19.13 -10.79 10.57
CA ALA A 110 19.96 -11.35 9.49
C ALA A 110 19.17 -11.91 8.30
N LYS A 111 17.86 -12.16 8.44
CA LYS A 111 16.99 -12.69 7.37
C LYS A 111 16.09 -11.62 6.74
N ARG A 112 16.19 -10.36 7.18
CA ARG A 112 15.41 -9.25 6.63
C ARG A 112 15.93 -8.88 5.26
N ARG A 113 15.03 -8.66 4.31
CA ARG A 113 15.36 -8.17 2.98
C ARG A 113 15.28 -6.64 2.89
N TYR A 114 14.36 -6.04 3.62
CA TYR A 114 14.01 -4.62 3.45
C TYR A 114 14.07 -3.79 4.74
N GLY A 115 14.24 -4.43 5.90
CA GLY A 115 14.42 -3.74 7.17
C GLY A 115 13.32 -4.05 8.18
N TYR A 116 13.43 -3.49 9.38
CA TYR A 116 12.55 -3.88 10.50
C TYR A 116 11.10 -3.44 10.29
N PHE A 117 10.90 -2.20 9.86
CA PHE A 117 9.58 -1.60 9.73
C PHE A 117 9.49 -0.78 8.43
N ALA A 118 9.86 -1.42 7.32
CA ALA A 118 9.91 -0.77 6.02
C ALA A 118 8.51 -0.27 5.60
N LEU A 119 8.38 1.04 5.39
CA LEU A 119 7.16 1.74 5.02
C LEU A 119 7.02 1.75 3.49
N PRO A 120 5.91 1.25 2.91
CA PRO A 120 5.68 1.34 1.47
C PRO A 120 5.50 2.79 1.00
N LEU A 121 5.94 3.08 -0.22
CA LEU A 121 5.82 4.39 -0.86
C LEU A 121 4.87 4.29 -2.04
N LEU A 122 3.75 5.00 -1.98
CA LEU A 122 2.79 5.13 -3.07
C LEU A 122 3.01 6.46 -3.77
N TYR A 123 3.40 6.44 -5.04
CA TYR A 123 3.49 7.63 -5.88
C TYR A 123 2.49 7.50 -7.01
N ARG A 124 1.58 8.48 -7.11
CA ARG A 124 0.46 8.46 -8.06
C ARG A 124 -0.43 7.22 -7.82
N ASP A 125 -0.39 6.25 -8.72
CA ASP A 125 -1.13 4.99 -8.70
C ASP A 125 -0.25 3.75 -8.48
N ARG A 126 1.03 3.96 -8.13
CA ARG A 126 2.04 2.90 -8.09
C ARG A 126 2.78 2.83 -6.77
N LEU A 127 2.99 1.61 -6.29
CA LEU A 127 3.90 1.36 -5.18
C LEU A 127 5.32 1.35 -5.75
N ILE A 128 6.05 2.45 -5.53
CA ILE A 128 7.34 2.71 -6.19
C ILE A 128 8.54 2.25 -5.34
N GLY A 129 8.29 1.75 -4.14
CA GLY A 129 9.37 1.35 -3.24
C GLY A 129 8.96 1.23 -1.78
N ARG A 130 9.97 1.09 -0.91
CA ARG A 130 9.82 1.13 0.54
C ARG A 130 11.03 1.73 1.25
N MET A 131 10.78 2.25 2.44
CA MET A 131 11.74 2.98 3.25
C MET A 131 11.80 2.40 4.67
N ASP A 132 12.94 1.84 5.07
CA ASP A 132 13.21 1.52 6.47
C ASP A 132 13.81 2.75 7.15
N CYS A 133 13.08 3.29 8.13
CA CYS A 133 13.44 4.54 8.78
C CYS A 133 13.35 4.44 10.31
N LYS A 134 14.03 5.35 10.99
CA LYS A 134 13.96 5.52 12.44
C LYS A 134 13.96 7.00 12.80
N ALA A 135 13.01 7.40 13.63
CA ALA A 135 12.98 8.72 14.24
C ALA A 135 13.74 8.68 15.58
N HIS A 136 14.90 9.33 15.64
CA HIS A 136 15.68 9.56 16.86
C HIS A 136 15.25 10.88 17.47
N ARG A 137 14.08 10.87 18.13
CA ARG A 137 13.40 12.09 18.60
C ARG A 137 14.22 12.95 19.58
N ALA A 138 15.04 12.31 20.41
CA ALA A 138 15.92 13.01 21.34
C ALA A 138 16.98 13.86 20.63
N GLU A 139 17.37 13.47 19.41
CA GLU A 139 18.37 14.13 18.58
C GLU A 139 17.72 15.00 17.49
N GLY A 140 16.38 14.99 17.37
CA GLY A 140 15.68 15.66 16.27
C GLY A 140 15.96 15.05 14.89
N LEU A 141 16.47 13.82 14.82
CA LEU A 141 16.98 13.20 13.58
C LEU A 141 16.03 12.11 13.04
N PHE A 142 15.58 12.27 11.79
CA PHE A 142 14.89 11.25 11.02
C PHE A 142 15.89 10.52 10.10
N GLU A 143 16.21 9.29 10.46
CA GLU A 143 17.16 8.46 9.74
C GLU A 143 16.45 7.52 8.78
N ILE A 144 16.66 7.68 7.49
CA ILE A 144 16.33 6.70 6.45
C ILE A 144 17.52 5.73 6.35
N LYS A 145 17.38 4.58 7.00
CA LYS A 145 18.42 3.54 7.03
C LYS A 145 18.62 2.88 5.68
N ALA A 146 17.53 2.62 4.98
CA ALA A 146 17.54 2.05 3.65
C ALA A 146 16.29 2.47 2.87
N LEU A 147 16.50 2.92 1.65
CA LEU A 147 15.45 3.18 0.67
C LEU A 147 15.58 2.17 -0.47
N TYR A 148 14.51 1.45 -0.77
CA TYR A 148 14.44 0.51 -1.89
C TYR A 148 13.41 1.03 -2.87
N LEU A 149 13.84 1.33 -4.09
CA LEU A 149 13.02 1.82 -5.19
C LEU A 149 12.84 0.69 -6.20
N GLU A 150 11.65 0.64 -6.79
CA GLU A 150 11.35 -0.21 -7.94
C GLU A 150 11.90 0.46 -9.23
N ASP A 151 12.03 -0.30 -10.32
CA ASP A 151 12.78 0.12 -11.52
C ASP A 151 12.23 1.35 -12.26
N GLU A 152 10.97 1.73 -11.99
CA GLU A 152 10.24 2.73 -12.77
C GLU A 152 10.13 4.10 -12.10
N VAL A 153 11.15 4.46 -11.31
CA VAL A 153 11.27 5.80 -10.70
C VAL A 153 11.85 6.81 -11.68
N SER A 154 11.34 8.05 -11.65
CA SER A 154 11.74 9.17 -12.51
C SER A 154 12.06 10.41 -11.68
N GLU A 155 12.80 11.39 -12.20
CA GLU A 155 13.15 12.62 -11.46
C GLU A 155 11.97 13.34 -10.77
N PRO A 156 10.76 13.48 -11.38
CA PRO A 156 9.61 14.10 -10.70
C PRO A 156 9.17 13.42 -9.39
N PHE A 157 9.57 12.16 -9.17
CA PHE A 157 9.34 11.49 -7.90
C PHE A 157 10.19 12.10 -6.77
N LEU A 158 11.41 12.58 -7.06
CA LEU A 158 12.33 13.07 -6.04
C LEU A 158 11.79 14.27 -5.29
N ASP A 159 11.20 15.24 -5.99
CA ASP A 159 10.60 16.42 -5.36
C ASP A 159 9.41 16.03 -4.47
N ALA A 160 8.53 15.17 -4.99
CA ALA A 160 7.38 14.66 -4.25
C ALA A 160 7.80 13.80 -3.04
N PHE A 161 8.88 13.04 -3.17
CA PHE A 161 9.47 12.23 -2.11
C PHE A 161 10.10 13.11 -1.03
N ALA A 162 10.87 14.12 -1.41
CA ALA A 162 11.46 15.08 -0.48
C ALA A 162 10.37 15.75 0.37
N SER A 163 9.33 16.29 -0.28
CA SER A 163 8.20 16.90 0.42
C SER A 163 7.54 15.92 1.40
N ALA A 164 7.24 14.70 0.96
CA ALA A 164 6.59 13.71 1.82
C ALA A 164 7.46 13.28 3.00
N VAL A 165 8.78 13.16 2.81
CA VAL A 165 9.72 12.81 3.88
C VAL A 165 9.88 13.96 4.87
N VAL A 166 9.94 15.21 4.41
CA VAL A 166 9.98 16.39 5.29
C VAL A 166 8.73 16.45 6.17
N ASP A 167 7.55 16.32 5.57
CA ASP A 167 6.28 16.30 6.31
C ASP A 167 6.24 15.14 7.32
N TYR A 168 6.72 13.96 6.92
CA TYR A 168 6.75 12.79 7.79
C TYR A 168 7.78 12.91 8.92
N ALA A 169 8.96 13.46 8.64
CA ALA A 169 9.97 13.74 9.66
C ALA A 169 9.42 14.71 10.71
N ALA A 170 8.80 15.82 10.25
CA ALA A 170 8.14 16.79 11.12
C ALA A 170 7.01 16.14 11.95
N PHE A 171 6.16 15.31 11.34
CA PHE A 171 5.13 14.53 12.04
C PHE A 171 5.72 13.63 13.13
N THR A 172 6.91 13.06 12.91
CA THR A 172 7.59 12.23 13.91
C THR A 172 8.34 13.02 14.99
N GLY A 173 8.40 14.35 14.88
CA GLY A 173 9.13 15.24 15.80
C GLY A 173 10.61 15.39 15.47
N CYS A 174 10.99 15.25 14.20
CA CYS A 174 12.37 15.37 13.72
C CYS A 174 12.47 16.51 12.70
N GLN A 175 13.62 17.18 12.64
CA GLN A 175 13.92 18.30 11.74
C GLN A 175 15.05 17.96 10.77
N GLU A 176 16.04 17.18 11.23
CA GLU A 176 17.14 16.73 10.39
C GLU A 176 16.80 15.41 9.73
N ILE A 177 17.19 15.24 8.46
CA ILE A 177 16.93 14.03 7.69
C ILE A 177 18.25 13.49 7.17
N THR A 178 18.50 12.20 7.35
CA THR A 178 19.67 11.53 6.78
C THR A 178 19.26 10.30 5.99
N VAL A 179 19.98 10.01 4.91
CA VAL A 179 19.78 8.82 4.08
C VAL A 179 21.08 8.03 4.01
N ARG A 180 21.05 6.78 4.49
CA ARG A 180 22.25 5.92 4.52
C ARG A 180 22.45 5.15 3.21
N THR A 181 21.46 4.36 2.81
CA THR A 181 21.54 3.53 1.60
C THR A 181 20.31 3.70 0.72
N VAL A 182 20.51 3.58 -0.59
CA VAL A 182 19.45 3.57 -1.60
C VAL A 182 19.74 2.43 -2.57
N THR A 183 18.71 1.66 -2.91
CA THR A 183 18.76 0.60 -3.92
C THR A 183 17.68 0.89 -4.98
N PRO A 184 18.01 0.95 -6.28
CA PRO A 184 19.35 0.79 -6.83
C PRO A 184 20.27 1.99 -6.52
N SER A 185 21.59 1.76 -6.50
CA SER A 185 22.58 2.69 -5.95
C SER A 185 22.77 3.97 -6.76
N ASN A 186 22.35 3.99 -8.03
CA ASN A 186 22.34 5.17 -8.88
C ASN A 186 21.48 6.31 -8.30
N TRP A 187 20.45 5.99 -7.50
CA TRP A 187 19.61 6.99 -6.84
C TRP A 187 20.18 7.54 -5.54
N LEU A 188 21.28 6.97 -5.01
CA LEU A 188 21.83 7.39 -3.72
C LEU A 188 22.23 8.86 -3.71
N ARG A 189 22.97 9.32 -4.72
CA ARG A 189 23.40 10.72 -4.81
C ARG A 189 22.22 11.66 -5.04
N PRO A 190 21.33 11.44 -6.03
CA PRO A 190 20.12 12.25 -6.21
C PRO A 190 19.25 12.37 -4.95
N VAL A 191 19.08 11.28 -4.20
CA VAL A 191 18.24 11.30 -2.98
C VAL A 191 18.93 12.05 -1.84
N ARG A 192 20.24 11.87 -1.64
CA ARG A 192 20.95 12.52 -0.53
C ARG A 192 20.99 14.03 -0.65
N VAL A 193 21.13 14.58 -1.86
CA VAL A 193 21.17 16.04 -2.07
C VAL A 193 19.84 16.74 -1.80
N LEU A 194 18.74 16.00 -1.64
CA LEU A 194 17.43 16.57 -1.29
C LEU A 194 17.38 17.08 0.16
N PHE A 195 18.28 16.61 1.02
CA PHE A 195 18.26 16.85 2.46
C PHE A 195 19.57 17.45 3.00
N TYR A 196 20.43 17.94 2.10
CA TYR A 196 21.62 18.74 2.40
C TYR A 196 21.40 20.19 2.00
#